data_AF-A0A4Q0YCY0-F1
#
_entry.id   AF-A0A4Q0YCY0-F1
#
_cell.length_a   1.000
_cell.length_b   1.000
_cell.length_c   1.000
_cell.angle_alpha   90.00
_cell.angle_beta   90.00
_cell.angle_gamma   90.00
#
_symmetry.space_group_name_H-M   'P 1'
#
loop_
_entity.id
_entity.type
_entity.pdbx_description
1 polymer ?
#
loop_
_entity_poly.entity_id
_entity_poly.type
_entity_poly.pdbx_seq_one_letter_code
_entity_poly.pdbx_strand_id
1 'polypeptide(L)' 'MSKETKKEIESLSFEKKIEKAKELLEKLSDSKITLSDSLEVYKEGIKELEEAQKLLDEAKLIFTKEDKNLAEPF' A
#
# COMPACT_ATOMS: atom_id res chain seq x y z
N MET A 1 -7.47 -12.99 18.47
CA MET A 1 -7.25 -11.64 17.94
C MET A 1 -8.53 -11.19 17.26
N SER A 2 -9.05 -10.00 17.57
CA SER A 2 -10.36 -9.52 17.08
C SER A 2 -10.27 -9.01 15.63
N LYS A 3 -11.36 -9.13 14.86
CA LYS A 3 -11.43 -8.67 13.45
C LYS A 3 -11.08 -7.18 13.28
N GLU A 4 -11.46 -6.35 14.25
CA GLU A 4 -11.14 -4.91 14.27
C GLU A 4 -9.64 -4.63 14.32
N THR A 5 -8.91 -5.35 15.18
CA THR A 5 -7.46 -5.20 15.33
C THR A 5 -6.70 -5.58 14.06
N LYS A 6 -7.20 -6.54 13.27
CA LYS A 6 -6.58 -6.93 12.00
C LYS A 6 -6.72 -5.84 10.93
N LYS A 7 -7.87 -5.17 10.88
CA LYS A 7 -8.18 -4.10 9.91
C LYS A 7 -7.36 -2.83 10.19
N GLU A 8 -7.18 -2.48 11.47
CA GLU A 8 -6.30 -1.37 11.87
C GLU A 8 -4.82 -1.65 11.52
N ILE A 9 -4.34 -2.88 11.72
CA ILE A 9 -2.96 -3.26 11.37
C ILE A 9 -2.72 -3.20 9.86
N GLU A 10 -3.70 -3.64 9.04
CA GLU A 10 -3.62 -3.56 7.57
C GLU A 10 -3.65 -2.11 7.07
N SER A 11 -4.47 -1.24 7.67
CA SER A 11 -4.48 0.21 7.40
C SER A 11 -3.14 0.87 7.76
N LEU A 12 -2.60 0.60 8.94
CA LEU A 12 -1.28 1.06 9.36
C LEU A 12 -0.18 0.55 8.43
N SER A 13 -0.31 -0.66 7.91
CA SER A 13 0.63 -1.21 6.92
C SER A 13 0.55 -0.47 5.59
N PHE A 14 -0.66 -0.15 5.09
CA PHE A 14 -0.82 0.63 3.86
C PHE A 14 -0.24 2.03 3.99
N GLU A 15 -0.60 2.77 5.05
CA GLU A 15 -0.14 4.15 5.25
C GLU A 15 1.39 4.24 5.34
N LYS A 16 2.02 3.30 6.06
CA LYS A 16 3.49 3.21 6.13
C LYS A 16 4.15 2.99 4.78
N LYS A 17 3.53 2.20 3.89
CA LYS A 17 4.06 1.96 2.54
C LYS A 17 3.99 3.21 1.68
N ILE A 18 2.89 3.94 1.77
CA ILE A 18 2.73 5.21 1.05
C ILE A 18 3.70 6.27 1.59
N GLU A 19 3.88 6.34 2.91
CA GLU A 19 4.85 7.24 3.53
C GLU A 19 6.28 6.93 3.07
N LYS A 20 6.68 5.66 3.09
CA LYS A 20 7.99 5.22 2.61
C LYS A 20 8.20 5.48 1.13
N ALA A 21 7.17 5.30 0.29
CA ALA A 21 7.24 5.66 -1.12
C ALA A 21 7.44 7.18 -1.34
N LYS A 22 6.82 8.03 -0.51
CA LYS A 22 7.04 9.49 -0.54
C LYS A 22 8.46 9.86 -0.14
N GLU A 23 9.00 9.26 0.92
CA GLU A 23 10.39 9.48 1.33
C GLU A 23 11.39 9.09 0.22
N LEU A 24 11.14 7.98 -0.47
CA LEU A 24 11.97 7.54 -1.60
C LEU A 24 11.86 8.51 -2.79
N LEU A 25 10.68 9.06 -3.05
CA LEU A 25 10.48 10.09 -4.08
C LEU A 25 11.21 11.39 -3.74
N GLU A 26 11.19 11.81 -2.47
CA GLU A 26 11.96 12.98 -2.02
C GLU A 26 13.47 12.75 -2.19
N LYS A 27 13.97 11.54 -1.89
CA LYS A 27 15.38 11.16 -2.13
C LYS A 27 15.76 11.23 -3.61
N LEU A 28 14.85 10.85 -4.53
CA LEU A 28 15.08 10.99 -5.97
C LEU A 28 15.12 12.45 -6.44
N SER A 29 14.49 13.34 -5.68
CA SER A 29 14.48 14.78 -5.96
C SER A 29 15.76 15.48 -5.48
N ASP A 30 16.60 14.80 -4.68
CA ASP A 30 17.89 15.34 -4.26
C ASP A 30 18.92 15.22 -5.40
N SER A 31 19.44 16.38 -5.82
CA SER A 31 20.51 16.53 -6.82
C SER A 31 21.82 15.79 -6.52
N LYS A 32 22.03 15.31 -5.29
CA LYS A 32 23.26 14.62 -4.86
C LYS A 32 23.22 13.10 -5.06
N ILE A 33 22.10 12.53 -5.47
CA ILE A 33 21.98 11.09 -5.69
C ILE A 33 22.76 10.65 -6.94
N THR A 34 23.44 9.50 -6.86
CA THR A 34 24.08 8.93 -8.05
C THR A 34 23.03 8.26 -8.94
N LEU A 35 23.34 8.09 -10.24
CA LEU A 35 22.42 7.41 -11.16
C LEU A 35 22.13 5.97 -10.70
N SER A 36 23.13 5.25 -10.19
CA SER A 36 22.95 3.88 -9.70
C SER A 36 21.99 3.84 -8.52
N ASP A 37 22.22 4.70 -7.53
CA ASP A 37 21.37 4.79 -6.33
C ASP A 37 19.95 5.24 -6.71
N SER A 38 19.81 6.14 -7.68
CA SER A 38 18.49 6.59 -8.16
C SER A 38 17.67 5.45 -8.76
N LEU A 39 18.31 4.48 -9.44
CA LEU A 39 17.62 3.31 -9.99
C LEU A 39 17.21 2.34 -8.89
N GLU A 40 18.01 2.19 -7.83
CA GLU A 40 17.66 1.37 -6.67
C GLU A 40 16.50 2.00 -5.88
N VAL A 41 16.58 3.28 -5.57
CA VAL A 41 15.52 4.04 -4.87
C VAL A 41 14.22 4.02 -5.67
N TYR A 42 14.29 4.19 -6.99
CA TYR A 42 13.12 4.08 -7.86
C TYR A 42 12.48 2.69 -7.79
N LYS A 43 13.28 1.62 -7.91
CA LYS A 43 12.76 0.24 -7.82
C LYS A 43 12.13 -0.04 -6.47
N GLU A 44 12.74 0.42 -5.38
CA GLU A 44 12.17 0.26 -4.04
C GLU A 44 10.85 1.03 -3.90
N GLY A 45 10.78 2.26 -4.40
CA GLY A 45 9.57 3.08 -4.38
C GLY A 45 8.42 2.44 -5.14
N ILE A 46 8.69 1.92 -6.34
CA ILE A 46 7.69 1.18 -7.13
C ILE A 46 7.20 -0.05 -6.37
N LYS A 47 8.09 -0.80 -5.72
CA LYS A 47 7.72 -1.98 -4.95
C LYS A 47 6.80 -1.65 -3.77
N GLU A 48 7.09 -0.58 -3.02
CA GLU A 48 6.22 -0.15 -1.91
C GLU A 48 4.82 0.27 -2.42
N LEU A 49 4.76 0.93 -3.58
CA LEU A 49 3.48 1.30 -4.22
C LEU A 49 2.70 0.07 -4.72
N GLU A 50 3.36 -0.92 -5.31
CA GLU A 50 2.72 -2.18 -5.73
C GLU A 50 2.13 -2.95 -4.55
N GLU A 51 2.86 -3.01 -3.43
CA GLU A 51 2.38 -3.67 -2.21
C GLU A 51 1.23 -2.89 -1.57
N ALA A 52 1.27 -1.56 -1.56
CA ALA A 52 0.15 -0.73 -1.13
C ALA A 52 -1.09 -0.94 -2.01
N GLN A 53 -0.92 -1.02 -3.34
CA GLN A 53 -2.00 -1.28 -4.28
C GLN A 53 -2.67 -2.64 -4.03
N LYS A 54 -1.89 -3.69 -3.76
CA LYS A 54 -2.43 -5.02 -3.40
C LYS A 54 -3.30 -4.97 -2.14
N LEU A 55 -2.85 -4.27 -1.09
CA LEU A 55 -3.63 -4.10 0.14
C LEU A 55 -4.97 -3.39 -0.14
N LEU A 56 -4.95 -2.39 -1.02
CA LEU A 56 -6.17 -1.67 -1.41
C LEU A 56 -7.13 -2.56 -2.22
N ASP A 57 -6.61 -3.36 -3.14
CA ASP A 57 -7.44 -4.26 -3.96
C ASP A 57 -8.04 -5.39 -3.13
N GLU A 58 -7.30 -5.93 -2.14
CA GLU A 58 -7.82 -6.88 -1.16
C GLU A 58 -8.95 -6.26 -0.32
N ALA A 59 -8.76 -5.04 0.18
CA ALA A 59 -9.79 -4.32 0.94
C ALA A 59 -11.06 -4.08 0.11
N LYS A 60 -10.92 -3.66 -1.16
CA LYS A 60 -12.05 -3.48 -2.09
C LYS A 60 -12.77 -4.80 -2.38
N LEU A 61 -12.03 -5.89 -2.54
CA LEU A 61 -12.61 -7.21 -2.80
C LEU A 61 -13.43 -7.70 -1.61
N ILE A 62 -12.94 -7.49 -0.37
CA ILE A 62 -13.69 -7.82 0.86
C ILE A 62 -14.99 -7.02 0.89
N PHE A 63 -14.93 -5.71 0.68
CA PHE A 63 -16.11 -4.84 0.68
C PHE A 63 -17.15 -5.30 -0.35
N THR A 64 -16.73 -5.60 -1.58
CA THR A 64 -17.62 -6.06 -2.67
C THR A 64 -18.26 -7.43 -2.37
N LYS A 65 -17.53 -8.34 -1.68
CA LYS A 65 -18.07 -9.64 -1.26
C LYS A 65 -19.06 -9.52 -0.11
N GLU A 66 -18.83 -8.62 0.83
CA GLU A 66 -19.77 -8.35 1.92
C GLU A 66 -21.07 -7.75 1.37
N ASP A 67 -21.00 -6.79 0.43
CA ASP A 67 -22.17 -6.22 -0.26
C ASP A 67 -23.00 -7.28 -1.00
N LYS A 68 -22.36 -8.22 -1.72
CA LYS A 68 -23.10 -9.29 -2.42
C LYS A 68 -23.79 -10.28 -1.48
N ASN A 69 -23.24 -10.55 -0.30
CA ASN A 69 -23.88 -11.40 0.72
C ASN A 69 -25.04 -10.71 1.45
N LEU A 70 -25.11 -9.37 1.43
CA LEU A 70 -26.25 -8.60 1.92
C LEU A 70 -27.38 -8.51 0.88
N ALA A 71 -27.09 -8.76 -0.40
CA ALA A 71 -28.03 -8.65 -1.52
C ALA A 71 -28.80 -9.95 -1.86
N GLU A 72 -28.47 -11.09 -1.24
CA GLU A 72 -29.29 -12.31 -1.32
C GLU A 72 -29.99 -12.60 0.03
N PRO A 73 -31.18 -12.04 0.26
CA PRO A 73 -32.09 -12.52 1.28
C PRO A 73 -32.99 -13.60 0.68
N PHE A 74 -32.67 -14.88 0.92
CA PHE A 74 -33.51 -16.06 0.63
C PHE A 74 -33.83 -16.38 -0.84
#